data_AF-A0ABD0QK03-F1
#
_entry.id   AF-A0ABD0QK03-F1
#
_cell.length_a   1.000
_cell.length_b   1.000
_cell.length_c   1.000
_cell.angle_alpha   90.00
_cell.angle_beta   90.00
_cell.angle_gamma   90.00
#
_symmetry.space_group_name_H-M   'P 1'
#
loop_
_entity.id
_entity.type
_entity.pdbx_description
1 polymer ?
#
loop_
_entity_poly.entity_id
_entity_poly.type
_entity_poly.pdbx_seq_one_letter_code
_entity_poly.pdbx_strand_id
1 'polypeptide(L)'
;VMSILLHGDAAFAGQGIVYETFHLSDLPSYTTHGTVHVVVNNQIGFTTDPRMARSSPYPTDVARVVNAPIFHVNADDPEAVMYVCNVAAEWRATFHKDVVVDLVCYRRNGHNEMDEPMFTQPLMYKQIKKQKGVLQKYAEKLIAEGAVSRQEYE
;
A
#
# COMPACT_ATOMS: atom_id res chain seq x y z
N VAL A 1 -19.88 -9.84 8.11
CA VAL A 1 -19.39 -8.61 7.44
C VAL A 1 -17.86 -8.61 7.52
N MET A 2 -17.16 -8.13 6.49
CA MET A 2 -15.69 -8.05 6.46
C MET A 2 -15.28 -6.58 6.31
N SER A 3 -14.33 -6.13 7.12
CA SER A 3 -13.80 -4.77 7.09
C SER A 3 -12.56 -4.68 6.19
N ILE A 4 -12.47 -3.60 5.43
CA ILE A 4 -11.27 -3.21 4.67
C ILE A 4 -10.92 -1.79 5.11
N LEU A 5 -9.67 -1.57 5.52
CA LEU A 5 -9.17 -0.26 5.94
C LEU A 5 -8.00 0.18 5.05
N LEU A 6 -8.07 1.39 4.52
CA LEU A 6 -7.03 2.00 3.70
C LEU A 6 -6.24 3.03 4.50
N HIS A 7 -4.92 3.02 4.33
CA HIS A 7 -4.01 3.88 5.08
C HIS A 7 -2.95 4.49 4.16
N GLY A 8 -2.41 5.65 4.53
CA GLY A 8 -1.14 6.15 4.00
C GLY A 8 0.03 5.70 4.89
N ASP A 9 1.20 5.49 4.33
CA ASP A 9 2.39 4.98 5.05
C ASP A 9 2.76 5.81 6.28
N ALA A 10 2.84 7.13 6.14
CA ALA A 10 3.21 8.01 7.25
C ALA A 10 2.16 8.03 8.37
N ALA A 11 0.87 8.04 8.01
CA ALA A 11 -0.22 8.03 8.99
C ALA A 11 -0.32 6.68 9.72
N PHE A 12 -0.15 5.57 8.99
CA PHE A 12 -0.22 4.23 9.55
C PHE A 12 0.84 3.99 10.63
N ALA A 13 2.05 4.49 10.40
CA ALA A 13 3.15 4.38 11.37
C ALA A 13 3.09 5.43 12.49
N GLY A 14 2.52 6.61 12.24
CA GLY A 14 2.61 7.76 13.14
C GLY A 14 1.40 7.98 14.07
N GLN A 15 0.23 7.45 13.75
CA GLN A 15 -0.99 7.69 14.53
C GLN A 15 -1.22 6.57 15.56
N GLY A 16 -1.19 6.91 16.85
CA GLY A 16 -1.35 5.95 17.95
C GLY A 16 -2.67 5.16 17.90
N ILE A 17 -3.74 5.74 17.35
CA ILE A 17 -5.03 5.06 17.18
C ILE A 17 -4.95 3.82 16.29
N VAL A 18 -3.96 3.72 15.38
CA VAL A 18 -3.72 2.52 14.56
C VAL A 18 -3.31 1.36 15.46
N TYR A 19 -2.32 1.59 16.35
CA TYR A 19 -1.87 0.61 17.33
C TYR A 19 -2.97 0.23 18.32
N GLU A 20 -3.74 1.22 18.81
CA GLU A 20 -4.87 0.97 19.71
C GLU A 20 -5.93 0.10 19.04
N THR A 21 -6.24 0.36 17.76
CA THR A 21 -7.23 -0.42 17.00
C THR A 21 -6.76 -1.86 16.78
N PHE A 22 -5.49 -2.10 16.46
CA PHE A 22 -4.95 -3.45 16.37
C PHE A 22 -5.12 -4.23 17.69
N HIS A 23 -4.92 -3.59 18.84
CA HIS A 23 -5.13 -4.23 20.14
C HIS A 23 -6.58 -4.67 20.41
N LEU A 24 -7.57 -4.12 19.68
CA LEU A 24 -8.97 -4.54 19.78
C LEU A 24 -9.29 -5.75 18.89
N SER A 25 -8.43 -6.09 17.92
CA SER A 25 -8.72 -7.04 16.84
C SER A 25 -9.13 -8.44 17.31
N ASP A 26 -8.65 -8.88 18.47
CA ASP A 26 -8.91 -10.22 19.03
C ASP A 26 -9.63 -10.20 20.39
N LEU A 27 -10.07 -9.03 20.85
CA LEU A 27 -10.83 -8.93 22.10
C LEU A 27 -12.27 -9.45 21.88
N PRO A 28 -12.82 -10.29 22.78
CA PRO A 28 -14.12 -10.95 22.58
C PRO A 28 -15.30 -10.02 22.24
N SER A 29 -15.29 -8.80 22.78
CA SER A 29 -16.38 -7.82 22.59
C SER A 29 -16.12 -6.80 21.48
N TYR A 30 -14.94 -6.82 20.85
CA TYR A 30 -14.54 -5.83 19.85
C TYR A 30 -14.13 -6.44 18.51
N THR A 31 -13.75 -7.72 18.51
CA THR A 31 -13.26 -8.39 17.31
C THR A 31 -14.28 -8.32 16.17
N THR A 32 -13.77 -8.02 14.99
CA THR A 32 -14.50 -8.08 13.72
C THR A 32 -14.15 -9.34 12.92
N HIS A 33 -13.48 -10.30 13.57
CA HIS A 33 -12.97 -11.54 12.96
C HIS A 33 -12.02 -11.28 11.78
N GLY A 34 -11.08 -10.35 12.00
CA GLY A 34 -10.04 -9.97 11.05
C GLY A 34 -10.45 -8.86 10.09
N THR A 35 -9.55 -7.89 9.92
CA THR A 35 -9.63 -6.78 8.97
C THR A 35 -8.53 -6.92 7.91
N VAL A 36 -8.85 -6.61 6.66
CA VAL A 36 -7.83 -6.48 5.60
C VAL A 36 -7.37 -5.03 5.56
N HIS A 37 -6.08 -4.80 5.85
CA HIS A 37 -5.47 -3.48 5.80
C HIS A 37 -4.70 -3.31 4.49
N VAL A 38 -4.93 -2.20 3.80
CA VAL A 38 -4.17 -1.82 2.61
C VAL A 38 -3.45 -0.52 2.90
N VAL A 39 -2.11 -0.55 2.88
CA VAL A 39 -1.28 0.64 3.04
C VAL A 39 -0.80 1.08 1.67
N VAL A 40 -1.22 2.27 1.25
CA VAL A 40 -0.72 2.92 0.04
C VAL A 40 0.60 3.59 0.38
N ASN A 41 1.68 2.83 0.23
CA ASN A 41 3.02 3.25 0.60
C ASN A 41 3.72 3.92 -0.57
N ASN A 42 3.38 5.20 -0.75
CA ASN A 42 3.97 6.06 -1.76
C ASN A 42 5.34 6.64 -1.34
N GLN A 43 5.85 6.20 -0.19
CA GLN A 43 7.16 6.51 0.38
C GLN A 43 7.35 7.98 0.75
N ILE A 44 6.26 8.73 1.02
CA ILE A 44 6.34 10.14 1.42
C ILE A 44 5.08 10.64 2.13
N GLY A 45 5.25 11.18 3.34
CA GLY A 45 4.18 11.87 4.09
C GLY A 45 4.26 13.39 3.90
N PHE A 46 3.39 13.98 3.07
CA PHE A 46 3.50 15.40 2.67
C PHE A 46 4.85 15.68 1.99
N THR A 47 5.80 16.28 2.71
CA THR A 47 7.21 16.51 2.32
C THR A 47 8.20 15.62 3.09
N THR A 48 7.72 14.88 4.10
CA THR A 48 8.53 14.12 5.06
C THR A 48 9.00 12.79 4.48
N ASP A 49 10.30 12.55 4.54
CA ASP A 49 10.93 11.28 4.16
C ASP A 49 10.57 10.16 5.16
N PRO A 50 10.35 8.91 4.70
CA PRO A 50 10.12 7.75 5.54
C PRO A 50 11.06 7.61 6.75
N ARG A 51 12.35 7.94 6.58
CA ARG A 51 13.38 7.87 7.63
C ARG A 51 13.15 8.86 8.77
N MET A 52 12.35 9.89 8.53
CA MET A 52 11.95 10.91 9.51
C MET A 52 10.53 10.69 10.03
N ALA A 53 9.77 9.75 9.46
CA ALA A 53 8.36 9.49 9.80
C ALA A 53 8.17 8.31 10.76
N ARG A 54 9.16 7.40 10.85
CA ARG A 54 9.07 6.18 11.67
C ARG A 54 10.45 5.70 12.11
N SER A 55 10.46 4.88 13.17
CA SER A 55 11.69 4.27 13.72
C SER A 55 11.94 2.83 13.28
N SER A 56 11.00 2.23 12.54
CA SER A 56 11.08 0.87 12.04
C SER A 56 11.30 0.82 10.53
N PRO A 57 11.81 -0.29 9.96
CA PRO A 57 12.05 -0.40 8.52
C PRO A 57 10.79 -0.17 7.66
N TYR A 58 9.65 -0.75 8.04
CA TYR A 58 8.41 -0.70 7.27
C TYR A 58 7.33 0.10 7.99
N PRO A 59 6.47 0.84 7.26
CA PRO A 59 5.34 1.54 7.88
C PRO A 59 4.35 0.56 8.53
N THR A 60 4.37 -0.71 8.09
CA THR A 60 3.48 -1.77 8.55
C THR A 60 3.94 -2.51 9.80
N ASP A 61 5.12 -2.20 10.35
CA ASP A 61 5.64 -2.91 11.52
C ASP A 61 4.75 -2.76 12.76
N VAL A 62 3.89 -1.74 12.82
CA VAL A 62 2.86 -1.59 13.86
C VAL A 62 1.92 -2.80 13.94
N ALA A 63 1.66 -3.50 12.83
CA ALA A 63 0.78 -4.66 12.80
C ALA A 63 1.41 -5.92 13.42
N ARG A 64 2.74 -5.91 13.63
CA ARG A 64 3.45 -7.04 14.27
C ARG A 64 3.05 -7.21 15.74
N VAL A 65 2.49 -6.19 16.37
CA VAL A 65 2.07 -6.24 17.79
C VAL A 65 0.96 -7.28 18.01
N VAL A 66 0.20 -7.61 16.97
CA VAL A 66 -0.81 -8.68 16.96
C VAL A 66 -0.43 -9.87 16.07
N ASN A 67 0.83 -9.92 15.61
CA ASN A 67 1.34 -10.95 14.69
C ASN A 67 0.52 -11.10 13.39
N ALA A 68 -0.07 -10.02 12.88
CA ALA A 68 -0.72 -10.04 11.58
C ALA A 68 0.32 -10.31 10.48
N PRO A 69 0.04 -11.20 9.49
CA PRO A 69 0.90 -11.33 8.32
C PRO A 69 0.92 -10.03 7.52
N ILE A 70 2.09 -9.74 6.95
CA ILE A 70 2.35 -8.54 6.18
C ILE A 70 2.90 -8.98 4.82
N PHE A 71 2.22 -8.59 3.75
CA PHE A 71 2.69 -8.80 2.39
C PHE A 71 3.12 -7.48 1.78
N HIS A 72 4.40 -7.36 1.42
CA HIS A 72 4.94 -6.23 0.69
C HIS A 72 4.93 -6.55 -0.79
N VAL A 73 4.30 -5.70 -1.60
CA VAL A 73 4.15 -5.95 -3.04
C VAL A 73 4.46 -4.68 -3.84
N ASN A 74 5.14 -4.86 -4.97
CA ASN A 74 5.44 -3.79 -5.89
C ASN A 74 4.17 -3.41 -6.67
N ALA A 75 3.69 -2.17 -6.51
CA ALA A 75 2.48 -1.72 -7.18
C ALA A 75 2.64 -1.53 -8.70
N ASP A 76 3.86 -1.53 -9.23
CA ASP A 76 4.11 -1.57 -10.68
C ASP A 76 3.86 -2.96 -11.30
N ASP A 77 3.56 -3.99 -10.50
CA ASP A 77 3.18 -5.34 -10.95
C ASP A 77 1.72 -5.64 -10.52
N PRO A 78 0.72 -5.32 -11.37
CA PRO A 78 -0.68 -5.54 -11.04
C PRO A 78 -1.06 -7.01 -10.78
N GLU A 79 -0.40 -7.96 -11.44
CA GLU A 79 -0.67 -9.39 -11.26
C GLU A 79 -0.20 -9.86 -9.87
N ALA A 80 0.99 -9.44 -9.45
CA ALA A 80 1.48 -9.73 -8.11
C ALA A 80 0.59 -9.08 -7.02
N VAL A 81 0.11 -7.85 -7.25
CA VAL A 81 -0.85 -7.18 -6.35
C VAL A 81 -2.14 -8.01 -6.24
N MET A 82 -2.70 -8.46 -7.37
CA MET A 82 -3.91 -9.30 -7.37
C MET A 82 -3.68 -10.61 -6.62
N TYR A 83 -2.54 -11.27 -6.83
CA TYR A 83 -2.18 -12.50 -6.13
C TYR A 83 -2.12 -12.28 -4.61
N VAL A 84 -1.41 -11.25 -4.15
CA VAL A 84 -1.29 -10.93 -2.72
C VAL A 84 -2.63 -10.58 -2.10
N CYS A 85 -3.48 -9.82 -2.80
CA CYS A 85 -4.83 -9.51 -2.33
C CYS A 85 -5.70 -10.76 -2.16
N ASN A 86 -5.59 -11.73 -3.09
CA ASN A 86 -6.29 -13.02 -2.96
C ASN A 86 -5.79 -13.80 -1.72
N VAL A 87 -4.48 -13.91 -1.55
CA VAL A 87 -3.87 -14.58 -0.38
C VAL A 87 -4.31 -13.90 0.93
N ALA A 88 -4.35 -12.57 0.97
CA ALA A 88 -4.81 -11.83 2.14
C ALA A 88 -6.31 -12.09 2.45
N ALA A 89 -7.16 -12.11 1.42
CA ALA A 89 -8.58 -12.42 1.58
C ALA A 89 -8.78 -13.87 2.09
N GLU A 90 -8.04 -14.83 1.54
CA GLU A 90 -8.06 -16.23 1.97
C GLU A 90 -7.55 -16.40 3.41
N TRP A 91 -6.46 -15.72 3.78
CA TRP A 91 -5.95 -15.71 5.16
C TRP A 91 -7.02 -15.24 6.13
N ARG A 92 -7.64 -14.08 5.85
CA ARG A 92 -8.67 -13.53 6.71
C ARG A 92 -9.88 -14.46 6.80
N ALA A 93 -10.30 -15.05 5.68
CA ALA A 93 -11.42 -15.99 5.64
C ALA A 93 -11.16 -17.28 6.43
N THR A 94 -9.91 -17.77 6.41
CA THR A 94 -9.52 -19.02 7.06
C THR A 94 -9.23 -18.85 8.54
N PHE A 95 -8.49 -17.80 8.91
CA PHE A 95 -7.95 -17.63 10.26
C PHE A 95 -8.69 -16.58 11.09
N HIS A 96 -9.55 -15.75 10.47
CA HIS A 96 -10.30 -14.70 11.15
C HIS A 96 -9.42 -13.71 11.93
N LYS A 97 -8.23 -13.43 11.39
CA LYS A 97 -7.24 -12.48 11.92
C LYS A 97 -6.95 -11.38 10.91
N ASP A 98 -6.43 -10.26 11.41
CA ASP A 98 -5.99 -9.15 10.58
C ASP A 98 -4.86 -9.58 9.63
N VAL A 99 -4.76 -8.90 8.48
CA VAL A 99 -3.71 -9.07 7.48
C VAL A 99 -3.43 -7.71 6.84
N VAL A 100 -2.16 -7.46 6.52
CA VAL A 100 -1.73 -6.19 5.92
C VAL A 100 -1.12 -6.42 4.55
N VAL A 101 -1.58 -5.64 3.56
CA VAL A 101 -0.98 -5.51 2.24
C VAL A 101 -0.32 -4.14 2.14
N ASP A 102 1.01 -4.13 2.04
CA ASP A 102 1.83 -2.94 1.82
C ASP A 102 2.08 -2.76 0.32
N LEU A 103 1.32 -1.84 -0.30
CA LEU A 103 1.45 -1.49 -1.71
C LEU A 103 2.58 -0.48 -1.88
N VAL A 104 3.77 -0.96 -2.19
CA VAL A 104 4.94 -0.11 -2.41
C VAL A 104 4.82 0.58 -3.77
N CYS A 105 4.63 1.89 -3.75
CA CYS A 105 4.35 2.70 -4.93
C CYS A 105 5.06 4.06 -4.86
N TYR A 106 4.58 5.04 -5.64
CA TYR A 106 5.09 6.41 -5.63
C TYR A 106 3.93 7.40 -5.86
N ARG A 107 4.12 8.66 -5.44
CA ARG A 107 3.15 9.74 -5.69
C ARG A 107 3.58 10.55 -6.92
N ARG A 108 2.75 10.58 -7.97
CA ARG A 108 3.09 11.22 -9.26
C ARG A 108 3.25 12.74 -9.15
N ASN A 109 2.33 13.39 -8.43
CA ASN A 109 2.27 14.84 -8.24
C ASN A 109 2.72 15.22 -6.82
N GLY A 110 2.61 16.50 -6.45
CA GLY A 110 2.76 16.98 -5.07
C GLY A 110 1.79 16.33 -4.09
N HIS A 111 1.79 16.76 -2.83
CA HIS A 111 0.84 16.22 -1.84
C HIS A 111 -0.60 16.52 -2.24
N ASN A 112 -0.82 17.74 -2.74
CA ASN A 112 -1.91 18.06 -3.66
C ASN A 112 -1.33 18.42 -5.04
N GLU A 113 -2.19 18.59 -6.04
CA GLU A 113 -1.79 18.82 -7.43
C GLU A 113 -1.15 20.19 -7.69
N MET A 114 -1.33 21.15 -6.78
CA MET A 114 -0.78 22.51 -6.88
C MET A 114 0.57 22.65 -6.14
N ASP A 115 0.91 21.68 -5.29
CA ASP A 115 2.19 21.67 -4.58
C ASP A 115 3.35 21.31 -5.50
N GLU A 116 4.48 21.99 -5.33
CA GLU A 116 5.73 21.66 -6.00
C GLU A 116 6.63 20.81 -5.08
N PRO A 117 6.67 19.48 -5.25
CA PRO A 117 7.41 18.60 -4.36
C PRO A 117 8.93 18.63 -4.56
N MET A 118 9.42 19.16 -5.69
CA MET A 118 10.86 19.26 -5.96
C MET A 118 11.59 20.17 -4.98
N PHE A 119 10.89 21.04 -4.24
CA PHE A 119 11.50 21.88 -3.21
C PHE A 119 12.07 21.09 -2.04
N THR A 120 11.48 19.93 -1.72
CA THR A 120 11.89 19.11 -0.57
C THR A 120 12.38 17.72 -0.99
N GLN A 121 11.90 17.18 -2.11
CA GLN A 121 12.23 15.82 -2.56
C GLN A 121 12.73 15.75 -4.02
N PRO A 122 13.75 16.54 -4.40
CA PRO A 122 14.18 16.67 -5.80
C PRO A 122 14.73 15.36 -6.40
N LEU A 123 15.42 14.54 -5.61
CA LEU A 123 15.99 13.28 -6.11
C LEU A 123 14.91 12.24 -6.42
N MET A 124 13.94 12.08 -5.53
CA MET A 124 12.81 11.18 -5.69
C MET A 124 11.99 11.57 -6.94
N TYR A 125 11.62 12.84 -7.06
CA TYR A 125 10.79 13.30 -8.18
C TYR A 125 11.52 13.31 -9.53
N LYS A 126 12.85 13.45 -9.55
CA LYS A 126 13.66 13.20 -10.76
C LYS A 126 13.54 11.75 -11.26
N GLN A 127 13.41 10.77 -10.37
CA GLN A 127 13.19 9.37 -10.75
C GLN A 127 11.74 9.12 -11.17
N ILE A 128 10.78 9.64 -10.41
CA ILE A 128 9.34 9.49 -10.71
C ILE A 128 9.00 10.06 -12.10
N LYS A 129 9.57 11.22 -12.48
CA LYS A 129 9.36 11.82 -13.81
C LYS A 129 9.81 10.92 -14.98
N LYS A 130 10.75 10.00 -14.75
CA LYS A 130 11.22 9.04 -15.77
C LYS A 130 10.35 7.78 -15.86
N GLN A 131 9.47 7.55 -14.88
CA GLN A 131 8.62 6.36 -14.85
C GLN A 131 7.45 6.50 -15.83
N LYS A 132 7.23 5.47 -16.65
CA LYS A 132 5.94 5.24 -17.31
C LYS A 132 4.88 4.90 -16.25
N GLY A 133 3.63 5.29 -16.49
CA GLY A 133 2.54 4.92 -15.57
C GLY A 133 2.29 3.40 -15.57
N VAL A 134 1.83 2.86 -14.44
CA VAL A 134 1.55 1.42 -14.28
C VAL A 134 0.59 0.89 -15.34
N LEU A 135 -0.47 1.63 -15.67
CA LEU A 135 -1.42 1.26 -16.72
C LEU A 135 -0.72 1.08 -18.07
N GLN A 136 0.14 2.03 -18.45
CA GLN A 136 0.91 1.96 -19.68
C GLN A 136 1.87 0.77 -19.69
N LYS A 137 2.62 0.56 -18.59
CA LYS A 137 3.56 -0.58 -18.46
C LYS A 137 2.83 -1.92 -18.63
N TYR A 138 1.67 -2.06 -17.99
CA TYR A 138 0.89 -3.28 -18.02
C TYR A 138 0.22 -3.50 -19.38
N ALA A 139 -0.32 -2.45 -20.00
CA ALA A 139 -0.86 -2.53 -21.35
C ALA A 139 0.21 -2.92 -22.38
N GLU A 140 1.41 -2.33 -22.31
CA GLU A 140 2.54 -2.70 -23.18
C GLU A 140 2.90 -4.20 -23.04
N LYS A 141 2.86 -4.75 -21.81
CA LYS A 141 3.04 -6.19 -21.55
C LYS A 141 1.94 -7.02 -22.23
N LEU A 142 0.67 -6.71 -21.98
CA LEU A 142 -0.47 -7.50 -22.50
C LEU A 142 -0.57 -7.46 -24.03
N ILE A 143 -0.22 -6.32 -24.65
CA ILE A 143 -0.15 -6.20 -26.11
C ILE A 143 0.99 -7.07 -26.67
N ALA A 144 2.15 -7.08 -26.01
CA ALA A 144 3.27 -7.93 -26.41
C ALA A 144 2.95 -9.43 -26.28
N GLU A 145 2.11 -9.81 -25.31
CA GLU A 145 1.61 -11.17 -25.11
C GLU A 145 0.43 -11.54 -26.03
N GLY A 146 -0.13 -10.56 -26.76
CA GLY A 146 -1.29 -10.75 -27.63
C GLY A 146 -2.61 -10.95 -26.88
N ALA A 147 -2.64 -10.73 -25.57
CA ALA A 147 -3.84 -10.85 -24.74
C ALA A 147 -4.82 -9.67 -24.94
N VAL A 148 -4.29 -8.50 -25.35
CA VAL A 148 -5.05 -7.28 -25.64
C VAL A 148 -4.54 -6.70 -26.95
N SER A 149 -5.43 -6.30 -27.85
CA SER A 149 -5.03 -5.59 -29.07
C SER A 149 -4.78 -4.11 -28.79
N ARG A 150 -3.96 -3.46 -29.63
CA ARG A 150 -3.71 -2.01 -29.49
C ARG A 150 -5.00 -1.18 -29.60
N GLN A 151 -5.94 -1.64 -30.43
CA GLN A 151 -7.22 -0.99 -30.62
C GLN A 151 -8.16 -1.09 -29.40
N GLU A 152 -8.02 -2.14 -28.57
CA GLU A 152 -8.79 -2.25 -27.31
C GLU A 152 -8.19 -1.42 -26.17
N TYR A 153 -6.90 -1.09 -26.25
CA TYR A 153 -6.23 -0.24 -25.26
C TYR A 153 -6.43 1.25 -25.52
N GLU A 154 -6.44 1.67 -26.79
CA GLU A 154 -6.63 3.07 -27.23
C GLU A 154 -8.08 3.54 -27.06
#